data_AF-A0A7X0Z8A2-F1
#
_entry.id   AF-A0A7X0Z8A2-F1
#
_cell.length_a   1.000
_cell.length_b   1.000
_cell.length_c   1.000
_cell.angle_alpha   90.00
_cell.angle_beta   90.00
_cell.angle_gamma   90.00
#
_symmetry.space_group_name_H-M   'P 1'
#
loop_
_entity.id
_entity.type
_entity.pdbx_description
1 polymer ?
#
loop_
_entity_poly.entity_id
_entity_poly.type
_entity_poly.pdbx_seq_one_letter_code
_entity_poly.pdbx_strand_id
1 'polypeptide(L)'
;MDKEDELRFNIRKKESEMDMYQSQVKHLEIKLDKLYYAKEKQIGVLNNFLETQYKRKQKYKEVLAISGNIKFMKSHSTRVLDILHGARANQTEMMLEASRTGIDVEITQTQEEIERLRAMNRLLDSEMQQLYFDLRKLSM
;
A
#
# COMPACT_ATOMS: atom_id res chain seq x y z
N MET A 1 -29.38 -30.58 26.09
CA MET A 1 -28.91 -30.64 24.70
C MET A 1 -28.10 -31.92 24.59
N ASP A 2 -28.30 -32.72 23.53
CA ASP A 2 -27.46 -33.91 23.32
C ASP A 2 -26.01 -33.47 23.07
N LYS A 3 -25.02 -34.26 23.50
CA LYS A 3 -23.60 -33.98 23.24
C LYS A 3 -23.32 -33.94 21.75
N GLU A 4 -24.05 -34.73 20.96
CA GLU A 4 -23.99 -34.70 19.51
C GLU A 4 -24.48 -33.35 18.94
N ASP A 5 -25.60 -32.84 19.45
CA ASP A 5 -26.16 -31.54 19.06
C ASP A 5 -25.23 -30.38 19.42
N GLU A 6 -24.59 -30.43 20.58
CA GLU A 6 -23.62 -29.43 21.02
C GLU A 6 -22.39 -29.37 20.12
N LEU A 7 -21.83 -30.53 19.73
CA LEU A 7 -20.71 -30.60 18.78
C LEU A 7 -21.11 -30.09 17.40
N ARG A 8 -22.28 -30.48 16.88
CA ARG A 8 -22.80 -30.00 15.59
C ARG A 8 -23.01 -28.48 15.60
N PHE A 9 -23.49 -27.93 16.71
CA PHE A 9 -23.65 -26.49 16.88
C PHE A 9 -22.29 -25.78 16.86
N ASN A 10 -21.31 -26.28 17.61
CA ASN A 10 -19.96 -25.71 17.66
C ASN A 10 -19.26 -25.75 16.29
N ILE A 11 -19.40 -26.85 15.54
CA ILE A 11 -18.87 -26.97 14.18
C ILE A 11 -19.46 -25.87 13.28
N ARG A 12 -20.79 -25.71 13.24
CA ARG A 12 -21.44 -24.67 12.41
C ARG A 12 -20.99 -23.26 12.78
N LYS A 13 -20.80 -22.99 14.07
CA LYS A 13 -20.29 -21.71 14.56
C LYS A 13 -18.89 -21.45 14.01
N LYS A 14 -18.00 -22.44 14.09
CA LYS A 14 -16.62 -22.36 13.61
C LYS A 14 -16.53 -22.23 12.08
N GLU A 15 -17.39 -22.94 11.34
CA GLU A 15 -17.55 -22.78 9.89
C GLU A 15 -17.92 -21.34 9.52
N SER A 16 -18.87 -20.76 10.25
CA SER A 16 -19.30 -19.38 10.03
C SER A 16 -18.19 -18.36 10.33
N GLU A 17 -17.38 -18.61 11.37
CA GLU A 17 -16.19 -17.81 11.69
C GLU A 17 -15.12 -17.92 10.58
N MET A 18 -14.89 -19.12 10.03
CA MET A 18 -13.97 -19.33 8.92
C MET A 18 -14.41 -18.60 7.65
N ASP A 19 -15.68 -18.72 7.27
CA ASP A 19 -16.24 -18.02 6.10
C ASP A 19 -16.07 -16.50 6.22
N MET A 20 -16.29 -15.96 7.43
CA MET A 20 -16.07 -14.55 7.72
C MET A 20 -14.61 -14.15 7.51
N TYR A 21 -13.65 -14.88 8.09
CA TYR A 21 -12.23 -14.56 7.94
C TYR A 21 -11.74 -14.73 6.49
N GLN A 22 -12.20 -15.77 5.78
CA GLN A 22 -11.88 -15.95 4.36
C GLN A 22 -12.43 -14.80 3.51
N SER A 23 -13.63 -14.32 3.81
CA SER A 23 -14.20 -13.14 3.14
C SER A 23 -13.38 -11.87 3.41
N GLN A 24 -12.97 -11.65 4.66
CA GLN A 24 -12.10 -10.53 5.03
C GLN A 24 -10.75 -10.58 4.32
N VAL A 25 -10.12 -11.76 4.24
CA VAL A 25 -8.88 -11.96 3.50
C VAL A 25 -9.06 -11.60 2.02
N LYS A 26 -10.13 -12.06 1.36
CA LYS A 26 -10.41 -11.69 -0.04
C LYS A 26 -10.57 -10.18 -0.22
N HIS A 27 -11.24 -9.51 0.71
CA HIS A 27 -11.38 -8.05 0.66
C HIS A 27 -10.04 -7.32 0.84
N LEU A 28 -9.18 -7.80 1.73
CA LEU A 28 -7.85 -7.24 1.94
C LEU A 28 -6.91 -7.52 0.76
N GLU A 29 -7.02 -8.67 0.10
CA GLU A 29 -6.27 -8.96 -1.14
C GLU A 29 -6.65 -7.99 -2.26
N ILE A 30 -7.94 -7.71 -2.45
CA ILE A 30 -8.41 -6.69 -3.40
C ILE A 30 -7.89 -5.29 -3.02
N LYS A 31 -7.86 -4.96 -1.73
CA LYS A 31 -7.27 -3.70 -1.25
C LYS A 31 -5.77 -3.64 -1.59
N LEU A 32 -5.05 -4.74 -1.37
CA LEU A 32 -3.62 -4.85 -1.62
C LEU A 32 -3.28 -4.64 -3.10
N ASP A 33 -4.05 -5.25 -4.01
CA ASP A 33 -3.89 -5.04 -5.45
C ASP A 33 -4.07 -3.57 -5.84
N LYS A 34 -5.06 -2.89 -5.25
CA LYS A 34 -5.29 -1.46 -5.48
C LYS A 34 -4.15 -0.60 -4.94
N LEU A 35 -3.56 -0.96 -3.79
CA LEU A 35 -2.42 -0.27 -3.21
C LEU A 35 -1.17 -0.42 -4.09
N TYR A 36 -0.91 -1.62 -4.62
CA TYR A 36 0.19 -1.83 -5.58
C TYR A 36 0.01 -1.01 -6.85
N TYR A 37 -1.19 -1.00 -7.42
CA TYR A 37 -1.49 -0.15 -8.57
C TYR A 37 -1.29 1.34 -8.26
N ALA A 38 -1.74 1.81 -7.09
CA ALA A 38 -1.54 3.19 -6.64
C ALA A 38 -0.04 3.52 -6.48
N LYS A 39 0.74 2.59 -5.95
CA LYS A 39 2.20 2.72 -5.80
C LYS A 39 2.89 2.86 -7.16
N GLU A 40 2.58 1.99 -8.11
CA GLU A 40 3.16 2.07 -9.47
C GLU A 40 2.82 3.41 -10.14
N LYS A 41 1.57 3.85 -10.02
CA LYS A 41 1.15 5.16 -10.53
C LYS A 41 1.93 6.30 -9.86
N GLN A 42 2.14 6.25 -8.55
CA GLN A 42 2.89 7.26 -7.81
C GLN A 42 4.36 7.30 -8.22
N ILE A 43 4.97 6.14 -8.46
CA ILE A 43 6.33 6.04 -9.02
C ILE A 43 6.39 6.70 -10.41
N GLY A 44 5.41 6.44 -11.27
CA GLY A 44 5.32 7.08 -12.59
C GLY A 44 5.21 8.61 -12.49
N VAL A 45 4.39 9.13 -11.56
CA VAL A 45 4.27 10.58 -11.31
C VAL A 45 5.59 11.16 -10.82
N LEU A 46 6.26 10.51 -9.86
CA LEU A 46 7.55 10.96 -9.33
C LEU A 46 8.62 11.00 -10.43
N ASN A 47 8.75 9.93 -11.23
CA ASN A 47 9.72 9.85 -12.32
C ASN A 47 9.49 10.95 -13.37
N ASN A 48 8.23 11.15 -13.79
CA ASN A 48 7.87 12.20 -14.75
C ASN A 48 8.15 13.60 -14.21
N PHE A 49 7.90 13.81 -12.91
CA PHE A 49 8.23 15.07 -12.24
C PHE A 49 9.73 15.32 -12.26
N LEU A 50 10.54 14.35 -11.83
CA LEU A 50 12.01 14.45 -11.81
C LEU A 50 12.58 14.71 -13.20
N GLU A 51 12.12 14.00 -14.22
CA GLU A 51 12.54 14.21 -15.61
C GLU A 51 12.20 15.63 -16.08
N THR A 52 10.99 16.11 -15.77
CA THR A 52 10.56 17.47 -16.12
C THR A 52 11.41 18.53 -15.41
N GLN A 53 11.71 18.34 -14.12
CA GLN A 53 12.59 19.26 -13.39
C GLN A 53 14.01 19.26 -13.94
N TYR A 54 14.56 18.09 -14.29
CA TYR A 54 15.88 17.95 -14.90
C TYR A 54 15.96 18.71 -16.22
N LYS A 55 15.02 18.47 -17.15
CA LYS A 55 14.96 19.16 -18.45
C LYS A 55 14.84 20.68 -18.30
N ARG A 56 14.00 21.14 -17.36
CA ARG A 56 13.87 22.58 -17.06
C ARG A 56 15.18 23.15 -16.56
N LYS A 57 15.83 22.52 -15.58
CA LYS A 57 17.10 22.98 -15.01
C LYS A 57 18.19 23.07 -16.07
N GLN A 58 18.27 22.09 -16.98
CA GLN A 58 19.22 22.12 -18.10
C GLN A 58 18.97 23.31 -19.04
N LYS A 59 17.73 23.49 -19.51
CA LYS A 59 17.38 24.60 -20.40
C LYS A 59 17.70 25.97 -19.80
N TYR A 60 17.40 26.17 -18.51
CA TYR A 60 17.69 27.45 -17.86
C TYR A 60 19.19 27.67 -17.62
N LYS A 61 19.98 26.61 -17.39
CA LYS A 61 21.44 26.71 -17.33
C LYS A 61 22.03 27.14 -18.68
N GLU A 62 21.54 26.58 -19.78
CA GLU A 62 21.97 26.96 -21.15
C GLU A 62 21.69 28.45 -21.41
N VAL A 63 20.48 28.92 -21.08
CA VAL A 63 20.12 30.35 -21.23
C VAL A 63 20.98 31.25 -20.33
N LEU A 64 21.24 30.84 -19.08
CA LEU A 64 22.06 31.61 -18.14
C LEU A 64 23.53 31.71 -18.62
N ALA A 65 24.06 30.66 -19.24
CA ALA A 65 25.40 30.68 -19.85
C ALA A 65 25.48 31.66 -21.04
N ILE A 66 24.44 31.75 -21.86
CA ILE A 66 24.39 32.65 -23.03
C ILE A 66 24.26 34.13 -22.62
N SER A 67 23.57 34.40 -21.52
CA SER A 67 23.08 35.75 -21.16
C SER A 67 24.01 36.55 -20.23
N GLY A 68 25.23 36.03 -19.96
CA GLY A 68 26.25 36.75 -19.21
C GLY A 68 25.80 37.11 -17.79
N ASN A 69 25.57 36.09 -16.96
CA ASN A 69 25.38 36.01 -15.49
C ASN A 69 24.72 37.20 -14.73
N ILE A 70 25.16 38.45 -14.91
CA ILE A 70 24.73 39.61 -14.11
C ILE A 70 23.48 40.31 -14.69
N LYS A 71 23.34 40.42 -16.02
CA LYS A 71 22.15 41.07 -16.64
C LYS A 71 20.94 40.13 -16.70
N PHE A 72 21.17 38.83 -16.83
CA PHE A 72 20.13 37.81 -16.83
C PHE A 72 19.39 37.71 -15.49
N MET A 73 20.15 37.64 -14.39
CA MET A 73 19.58 37.57 -13.04
C MET A 73 18.76 38.81 -12.67
N LYS A 74 19.14 40.00 -13.15
CA LYS A 74 18.41 41.25 -12.87
C LYS A 74 17.10 41.42 -13.66
N SER A 75 16.96 40.71 -14.79
CA SER A 75 15.84 40.87 -15.72
C SER A 75 14.79 39.74 -15.65
N HIS A 76 15.11 38.63 -14.99
CA HIS A 76 14.24 37.45 -14.97
C HIS A 76 13.47 37.32 -13.66
N SER A 77 12.21 36.87 -13.80
CA SER A 77 11.26 36.62 -12.72
C SER A 77 11.83 35.70 -11.63
N THR A 78 11.45 35.94 -10.37
CA THR A 78 11.63 35.04 -9.21
C THR A 78 11.38 33.57 -9.53
N ARG A 79 10.48 33.29 -10.48
CA ARG A 79 10.18 31.94 -10.98
C ARG A 79 11.36 31.23 -11.67
N VAL A 80 12.24 31.96 -12.38
CA VAL A 80 13.43 31.39 -13.03
C VAL A 80 14.51 31.06 -12.01
N LEU A 81 14.68 31.92 -11.00
CA LEU A 81 15.55 31.68 -9.87
C LEU A 81 15.06 30.48 -9.04
N ASP A 82 13.75 30.36 -8.77
CA ASP A 82 13.16 29.19 -8.10
C ASP A 82 13.43 27.87 -8.85
N ILE A 83 13.43 27.88 -10.18
CA ILE A 83 13.73 26.69 -11.00
C ILE A 83 15.22 26.33 -10.94
N LEU A 84 16.11 27.33 -10.90
CA LEU A 84 17.56 27.11 -10.80
C LEU A 84 18.00 26.67 -9.40
N HIS A 85 17.42 27.27 -8.36
CA HIS A 85 17.74 27.02 -6.96
C HIS A 85 16.94 25.85 -6.35
N GLY A 86 15.84 25.44 -6.97
CA GLY A 86 15.19 24.15 -6.72
C GLY A 86 14.31 24.07 -5.48
N ALA A 87 14.15 25.12 -4.66
CA ALA A 87 13.46 25.02 -3.37
C ALA A 87 12.03 24.46 -3.46
N ARG A 88 11.20 24.96 -4.40
CA ARG A 88 9.83 24.44 -4.63
C ARG A 88 9.81 23.06 -5.26
N ALA A 89 10.80 22.75 -6.10
CA ALA A 89 10.90 21.44 -6.74
C ALA A 89 11.24 20.36 -5.70
N ASN A 90 12.20 20.64 -4.81
CA ASN A 90 12.59 19.77 -3.71
C ASN A 90 11.41 19.53 -2.75
N GLN A 91 10.64 20.57 -2.41
CA GLN A 91 9.45 20.40 -1.58
C GLN A 91 8.42 19.47 -2.23
N THR A 92 8.18 19.64 -3.54
CA THR A 92 7.24 18.80 -4.28
C THR A 92 7.73 17.35 -4.36
N GLU A 93 9.03 17.14 -4.60
CA GLU A 93 9.69 15.83 -4.58
C GLU A 93 9.49 15.14 -3.22
N MET A 94 9.79 15.84 -2.12
CA MET A 94 9.57 15.31 -0.76
C MET A 94 8.11 14.91 -0.52
N MET A 95 7.14 15.70 -0.98
CA MET A 95 5.72 15.35 -0.83
C MET A 95 5.34 14.11 -1.65
N LEU A 96 5.88 13.99 -2.87
CA LEU A 96 5.64 12.82 -3.73
C LEU A 96 6.30 11.56 -3.15
N GLU A 97 7.50 11.67 -2.59
CA GLU A 97 8.17 10.58 -1.88
C GLU A 97 7.44 10.19 -0.59
N ALA A 98 7.00 11.16 0.21
CA ALA A 98 6.21 10.91 1.41
C ALA A 98 4.91 10.17 1.07
N SER A 99 4.24 10.55 -0.03
CA SER A 99 3.06 9.83 -0.51
C SER A 99 3.38 8.39 -0.91
N ARG A 100 4.51 8.12 -1.58
CA ARG A 100 4.96 6.75 -1.91
C ARG A 100 5.20 5.94 -0.64
N THR A 101 5.93 6.50 0.32
CA THR A 101 6.23 5.85 1.60
C THR A 101 4.95 5.57 2.39
N GLY A 102 3.96 6.47 2.36
CA GLY A 102 2.65 6.23 2.97
C GLY A 102 1.93 5.02 2.37
N ILE A 103 1.99 4.83 1.05
CA ILE A 103 1.43 3.65 0.38
C ILE A 103 2.19 2.38 0.79
N ASP A 104 3.53 2.44 0.89
CA ASP A 104 4.35 1.30 1.33
C ASP A 104 4.04 0.82 2.76
N VAL A 105 3.77 1.77 3.67
CA VAL A 105 3.34 1.46 5.03
C VAL A 105 1.98 0.76 5.03
N GLU A 106 1.01 1.29 4.27
CA GLU A 106 -0.33 0.71 4.17
C GLU A 106 -0.32 -0.69 3.53
N ILE A 107 0.57 -0.93 2.56
CA ILE A 107 0.80 -2.26 1.97
C ILE A 107 1.29 -3.23 3.04
N THR A 108 2.33 -2.86 3.79
CA THR A 108 2.91 -3.70 4.85
C THR A 108 1.85 -4.06 5.89
N GLN A 109 1.10 -3.06 6.38
CA GLN A 109 0.02 -3.29 7.36
C GLN A 109 -1.08 -4.21 6.82
N THR A 110 -1.47 -4.05 5.55
CA THR A 110 -2.48 -4.90 4.92
C THR A 110 -1.98 -6.34 4.76
N GLN A 111 -0.69 -6.54 4.45
CA GLN A 111 -0.07 -7.88 4.38
C GLN A 111 -0.04 -8.57 5.74
N GLU A 112 0.39 -7.86 6.79
CA GLU A 112 0.40 -8.37 8.16
C GLU A 112 -1.01 -8.77 8.63
N GLU A 113 -2.03 -7.99 8.29
CA GLU A 113 -3.42 -8.30 8.61
C GLU A 113 -3.91 -9.55 7.88
N ILE A 114 -3.60 -9.71 6.58
CA ILE A 114 -3.89 -10.92 5.81
C ILE A 114 -3.23 -12.14 6.46
N GLU A 115 -1.94 -12.05 6.82
CA GLU A 115 -1.22 -13.14 7.45
C GLU A 115 -1.82 -13.54 8.80
N ARG A 116 -2.22 -12.55 9.61
CA ARG A 116 -2.91 -12.76 10.88
C ARG A 116 -4.23 -13.51 10.70
N LEU A 117 -5.08 -13.07 9.76
CA LEU A 117 -6.37 -13.73 9.50
C LEU A 117 -6.18 -15.14 8.93
N ARG A 118 -5.17 -15.35 8.07
CA ARG A 118 -4.81 -16.69 7.57
C ARG A 118 -4.29 -17.60 8.68
N ALA A 119 -3.60 -17.06 9.69
CA ALA A 119 -3.19 -17.84 10.86
C ALA A 119 -4.40 -18.22 11.73
N MET A 120 -5.36 -17.31 11.93
CA MET A 120 -6.61 -17.62 12.65
C MET A 120 -7.43 -18.70 11.93
N ASN A 121 -7.54 -18.64 10.60
CA ASN A 121 -8.20 -19.67 9.81
C ASN A 121 -7.55 -21.05 9.97
N ARG A 122 -6.21 -21.13 10.02
CA ARG A 122 -5.50 -22.40 10.24
C ARG A 122 -5.75 -22.99 11.63
N LEU A 123 -5.85 -22.14 12.65
CA LEU A 123 -6.24 -22.57 13.99
C LEU A 123 -7.66 -23.10 14.02
N LEU A 124 -8.62 -22.38 13.44
CA LEU A 124 -10.02 -22.82 13.36
C LEU A 124 -10.16 -24.15 12.61
N ASP A 125 -9.43 -24.35 11.52
CA ASP A 125 -9.43 -25.62 10.78
C ASP A 125 -8.98 -26.80 11.66
N SER A 126 -7.92 -26.61 12.46
CA SER A 126 -7.45 -27.63 13.41
C SER A 126 -8.47 -27.92 14.52
N GLU A 127 -9.13 -26.88 15.06
CA GLU A 127 -10.18 -27.03 16.06
C GLU A 127 -11.38 -27.80 15.47
N MET A 128 -11.78 -27.48 14.24
CA MET A 128 -12.86 -28.17 13.55
C MET A 128 -12.55 -29.65 13.28
N GLN A 129 -11.34 -29.98 12.87
CA GLN A 129 -10.94 -31.38 12.66
C GLN A 129 -11.07 -32.19 13.96
N GLN A 130 -10.71 -31.60 15.10
CA GLN A 130 -10.90 -32.23 16.41
C GLN A 130 -12.39 -32.42 16.74
N LEU A 131 -13.23 -31.40 16.53
CA LEU A 131 -14.68 -31.50 16.76
C LEU A 131 -15.33 -32.58 15.86
N TYR A 132 -14.93 -32.67 14.60
CA TYR A 132 -15.39 -33.71 13.68
C TYR A 132 -14.97 -35.12 14.12
N PHE A 133 -13.76 -35.26 14.66
CA PHE A 133 -13.28 -36.53 15.19
C PHE A 133 -14.07 -36.96 16.45
N ASP A 134 -14.32 -36.02 17.37
CA ASP A 134 -15.09 -36.30 18.58
C ASP A 134 -16.55 -36.64 18.26
N LEU A 135 -17.14 -35.98 17.25
CA LEU A 135 -18.48 -36.32 16.76
C LEU A 135 -18.54 -37.77 16.22
N ARG A 136 -17.50 -38.19 15.46
CA ARG A 136 -17.42 -39.57 14.94
C ARG A 136 -17.26 -40.61 16.04
N LYS A 137 -16.63 -40.27 17.17
CA LYS A 137 -16.53 -41.17 18.32
C LYS A 137 -17.86 -41.41 19.02
N LEU A 138 -18.75 -40.43 19.00
CA LEU A 138 -20.07 -40.55 19.62
C LEU A 138 -21.08 -41.30 18.76
N SER A 139 -20.84 -41.38 17.45
CA SER A 139 -21.68 -42.13 16.50
C SER A 139 -21.24 -43.57 16.26
N MET A 140 -20.16 -44.03 16.92
CA MET A 140 -19.72 -45.43 17.01
C MET A 140 -20.31 -46.12 18.24
#